data_AF-A0A2T5J3H0-F1
#
_entry.id   AF-A0A2T5J3H0-F1
#
_cell.length_a   1.000
_cell.length_b   1.000
_cell.length_c   1.000
_cell.angle_alpha   90.00
_cell.angle_beta   90.00
_cell.angle_gamma   90.00
#
_symmetry.space_group_name_H-M   'P 1'
#
loop_
_entity.id
_entity.type
_entity.pdbx_description
1 polymer ?
#
loop_
_entity_poly.entity_id
_entity_poly.type
_entity_poly.pdbx_seq_one_letter_code
_entity_poly.pdbx_strand_id
1 'polypeptide(L)'
;MLAHKMKVSLLALAVSVCRIAHAEDMTVVAASPAPTVLDSQQQQRISDQVIGRDLQAMKGLQDRIAKLNNNGVGAENYYLVKAQAWLDFAMHEYYENDRSLVIEHALEQSAGLIAEMEAANNNITLDTPIIPESQRLREDLWIIAAQLKQHQGFSCAAAPLAEMEVRLVWAGHENKEMGWRHAREHFAAAERLAKQAKKLADNCFCPPEAEKPCPLTQPPVEQPPVIAVTPSDKPFAQKVIVPDAGPTPLDLVNVPRNVHFGLDKSNINEKGTIILDRVAEILKAYPRMTIVLVGHTDSRASKAYNLALSERRAKSVLKYLNEKGIAKERMTYQAVGFDNLKTAEDELMGHALSRRVEIAYIGENIQSYDQTGDIVVEEARKKAEAKAAARAMKKSKAATSSKAKSSKKGKKAK
;
A
#
# COMPACT_ATOMS: atom_id res chain seq x y z
N MET A 1 20.94 90.37 -31.05
CA MET A 1 21.49 90.72 -32.38
C MET A 1 21.88 89.44 -33.09
N LEU A 2 21.32 89.23 -34.30
CA LEU A 2 21.68 88.28 -35.36
C LEU A 2 21.75 86.77 -35.03
N ALA A 3 21.50 85.82 -35.93
CA ALA A 3 20.62 85.64 -37.08
C ALA A 3 20.93 84.22 -37.58
N HIS A 4 19.88 83.41 -37.79
CA HIS A 4 19.71 82.40 -38.84
C HIS A 4 20.92 81.54 -39.30
N LYS A 5 20.73 80.21 -39.29
CA LYS A 5 20.46 79.44 -40.52
C LYS A 5 20.05 78.00 -40.24
N MET A 6 18.87 77.63 -40.76
CA MET A 6 18.41 76.26 -40.97
C MET A 6 19.30 75.53 -41.99
N LYS A 7 19.57 74.24 -41.76
CA LYS A 7 19.70 73.23 -42.81
C LYS A 7 19.04 71.92 -42.34
N VAL A 8 18.01 71.54 -43.08
CA VAL A 8 17.34 70.23 -43.06
C VAL A 8 18.29 69.21 -43.68
N SER A 9 18.43 68.01 -43.09
CA SER A 9 18.64 66.80 -43.89
C SER A 9 18.42 65.50 -43.10
N LEU A 10 17.49 64.70 -43.64
CA LEU A 10 17.35 63.24 -43.68
C LEU A 10 17.48 62.40 -42.39
N LEU A 11 16.32 61.85 -42.00
CA LEU A 11 16.18 60.56 -41.33
C LEU A 11 16.89 59.46 -42.13
N ALA A 12 17.76 58.70 -41.47
CA ALA A 12 18.17 57.36 -41.90
C ALA A 12 17.94 56.37 -40.74
N LEU A 13 17.00 55.45 -40.94
CA LEU A 13 16.77 54.30 -40.07
C LEU A 13 18.03 53.40 -40.10
N ALA A 14 18.74 53.29 -38.99
CA ALA A 14 19.77 52.28 -38.82
C ALA A 14 19.11 50.97 -38.36
N VAL A 15 18.91 50.04 -39.28
CA VAL A 15 18.60 48.64 -38.97
C VAL A 15 19.86 48.04 -38.34
N SER A 16 19.83 47.83 -37.03
CA SER A 16 20.89 47.12 -36.31
C SER A 16 20.84 45.65 -36.68
N VAL A 17 21.74 45.25 -37.60
CA VAL A 17 22.04 43.85 -37.88
C VAL A 17 22.79 43.29 -36.68
N CYS A 18 22.09 42.59 -35.80
CA CYS A 18 22.71 41.78 -34.76
C CYS A 18 23.48 40.66 -35.46
N ARG A 19 24.82 40.75 -35.41
CA ARG A 19 25.71 39.70 -35.90
C ARG A 19 25.52 38.46 -35.04
N ILE A 20 25.06 37.37 -35.67
CA ILE A 20 25.14 36.03 -35.09
C ILE A 20 26.63 35.69 -34.97
N ALA A 21 27.13 35.66 -33.73
CA ALA A 21 28.41 35.04 -33.45
C ALA A 21 28.28 33.54 -33.75
N HIS A 22 29.18 33.03 -34.58
CA HIS A 22 29.31 31.61 -34.83
C HIS A 22 29.59 30.91 -33.50
N ALA A 23 28.73 29.95 -33.13
CA ALA A 23 29.00 29.01 -32.07
C ALA A 23 30.19 28.16 -32.50
N GLU A 24 31.35 28.40 -31.90
CA GLU A 24 32.41 27.41 -31.88
C GLU A 24 31.92 26.20 -31.08
N ASP A 25 32.19 25.04 -31.64
CA ASP A 25 31.77 23.72 -31.23
C ASP A 25 32.26 23.39 -29.81
N MET A 26 31.48 23.81 -28.80
CA MET A 26 31.62 23.30 -27.43
C MET A 26 31.13 21.86 -27.42
N THR A 27 32.04 20.96 -27.79
CA THR A 27 31.96 19.56 -27.44
C THR A 27 31.93 19.46 -25.91
N VAL A 28 30.71 19.45 -25.34
CA VAL A 28 30.48 19.00 -23.99
C VAL A 28 30.79 17.50 -23.99
N VAL A 29 32.03 17.16 -23.66
CA VAL A 29 32.38 15.81 -23.23
C VAL A 29 31.60 15.59 -21.95
N ALA A 30 30.41 14.98 -22.06
CA ALA A 30 29.75 14.36 -20.94
C ALA A 30 30.73 13.30 -20.41
N ALA A 31 31.45 13.64 -19.35
CA ALA A 31 32.19 12.64 -18.59
C ALA A 31 31.15 11.61 -18.13
N SER A 32 31.18 10.42 -18.73
CA SER A 32 30.47 9.27 -18.19
C SER A 32 30.84 9.17 -16.71
N PRO A 33 29.87 9.05 -15.79
CA PRO A 33 30.21 8.78 -14.39
C PRO A 33 31.08 7.52 -14.38
N ALA A 34 32.25 7.60 -13.75
CA ALA A 34 33.06 6.43 -13.49
C ALA A 34 32.16 5.37 -12.83
N PRO A 35 32.31 4.07 -13.15
CA PRO A 35 31.54 3.04 -12.47
C PRO A 35 31.77 3.21 -10.97
N THR A 36 30.69 3.39 -10.21
CA THR A 36 30.74 3.54 -8.75
C THR A 36 31.38 2.28 -8.20
N VAL A 37 32.67 2.36 -7.84
CA VAL A 37 33.35 1.27 -7.14
C VAL A 37 32.76 1.27 -5.75
N LEU A 38 32.02 0.21 -5.41
CA LEU A 38 31.51 -0.03 -4.06
C LEU A 38 32.67 0.11 -3.09
N ASP A 39 32.46 0.84 -1.99
CA ASP A 39 33.49 0.92 -0.96
C ASP A 39 33.73 -0.46 -0.31
N SER A 40 34.82 -0.61 0.44
CA SER A 40 35.18 -1.89 1.06
C SER A 40 34.11 -2.44 2.00
N GLN A 41 33.27 -1.58 2.58
CA GLN A 41 32.20 -1.96 3.48
C GLN A 41 30.98 -2.44 2.70
N GLN A 42 30.59 -1.72 1.64
CA GLN A 42 29.53 -2.13 0.71
C GLN A 42 29.85 -3.46 0.00
N GLN A 43 31.12 -3.70 -0.34
CA GLN A 43 31.56 -4.98 -0.92
C GLN A 43 31.38 -6.16 0.04
N GLN A 44 31.68 -5.96 1.33
CA GLN A 44 31.50 -7.00 2.35
C GLN A 44 30.02 -7.39 2.54
N ARG A 45 29.10 -6.44 2.31
CA ARG A 45 27.64 -6.64 2.42
C ARG A 45 27.06 -7.57 1.35
N ILE A 46 27.79 -7.82 0.26
CA ILE A 46 27.31 -8.65 -0.87
C ILE A 46 27.68 -10.14 -0.70
N SER A 47 28.42 -10.50 0.35
CA SER A 47 28.76 -11.90 0.61
C SER A 47 27.53 -12.75 0.98
N ASP A 48 27.48 -14.01 0.51
CA ASP A 48 26.41 -14.97 0.84
C ASP A 48 26.19 -15.11 2.35
N GLN A 49 27.26 -15.00 3.12
CA GLN A 49 27.21 -15.04 4.58
C GLN A 49 26.43 -13.86 5.16
N VAL A 50 26.69 -12.64 4.69
CA VAL A 50 26.00 -11.43 5.17
C VAL A 50 24.55 -11.41 4.69
N ILE A 51 24.30 -11.77 3.43
CA ILE A 51 22.95 -11.94 2.87
C ILE A 51 22.14 -12.95 3.71
N GLY A 52 22.72 -14.11 4.02
CA GLY A 52 22.09 -15.13 4.85
C GLY A 52 21.80 -14.63 6.27
N ARG A 53 22.73 -13.91 6.89
CA ARG A 53 22.57 -13.30 8.21
C ARG A 53 21.41 -12.30 8.24
N ASP A 54 21.35 -11.41 7.25
CA ASP A 54 20.34 -10.35 7.21
C ASP A 54 18.93 -10.92 6.99
N LEU A 55 18.78 -11.88 6.07
CA LEU A 55 17.50 -12.58 5.85
C LEU A 55 17.04 -13.35 7.10
N GLN A 56 17.98 -13.99 7.80
CA GLN A 56 17.67 -14.65 9.07
C GLN A 56 17.29 -13.66 10.16
N ALA A 57 17.96 -12.50 10.25
CA ALA A 57 17.63 -11.45 11.19
C ALA A 57 16.23 -10.89 10.92
N MET A 58 15.94 -10.47 9.68
CA MET A 58 14.63 -9.94 9.28
C MET A 58 13.49 -10.93 9.59
N LYS A 59 13.65 -12.20 9.20
CA LYS A 59 12.68 -13.25 9.53
C LYS A 59 12.53 -13.45 11.04
N GLY A 60 13.65 -13.52 11.77
CA GLY A 60 13.64 -13.70 13.21
C GLY A 60 12.93 -12.56 13.95
N LEU A 61 13.10 -11.31 13.49
CA LEU A 61 12.37 -10.17 14.04
C LEU A 61 10.87 -10.24 13.71
N GLN A 62 10.49 -10.59 12.48
CA GLN A 62 9.09 -10.79 12.11
C GLN A 62 8.40 -11.84 12.98
N ASP A 63 9.08 -12.97 13.22
CA ASP A 63 8.59 -14.05 14.09
C ASP A 63 8.45 -13.59 15.56
N ARG A 64 9.40 -12.79 16.06
CA ARG A 64 9.34 -12.22 17.42
C ARG A 64 8.22 -11.20 17.58
N ILE A 65 8.00 -10.33 16.59
CA ILE A 65 6.87 -9.38 16.56
C ILE A 65 5.54 -10.15 16.57
N ALA A 66 5.41 -11.17 15.72
CA ALA A 66 4.21 -12.02 15.69
C ALA A 66 3.96 -12.71 17.03
N LYS A 67 5.03 -13.20 17.69
CA LYS A 67 4.93 -13.81 19.01
C LYS A 67 4.49 -12.81 20.09
N LEU A 68 5.04 -11.60 20.10
CA LEU A 68 4.62 -10.54 21.03
C LEU A 68 3.13 -10.20 20.85
N ASN A 69 2.68 -10.06 19.60
CA ASN A 69 1.27 -9.81 19.28
C ASN A 69 0.36 -10.94 19.78
N ASN A 70 0.74 -12.19 19.51
CA ASN A 70 0.01 -13.38 19.99
C ASN A 70 -0.01 -13.52 21.52
N ASN A 71 0.97 -12.93 22.22
CA ASN A 71 1.09 -12.96 23.67
C ASN A 71 0.44 -11.76 24.37
N GLY A 72 -0.41 -10.99 23.66
CA GLY A 72 -1.25 -9.96 24.25
C GLY A 72 -0.70 -8.54 24.16
N VAL A 73 0.45 -8.32 23.51
CA VAL A 73 0.85 -6.96 23.10
C VAL A 73 -0.07 -6.54 21.96
N GLY A 74 -0.96 -5.57 22.21
CA GLY A 74 -1.91 -5.11 21.19
C GLY A 74 -1.23 -4.67 19.89
N ALA A 75 -1.89 -4.90 18.75
CA ALA A 75 -1.39 -4.48 17.45
C ALA A 75 -1.27 -2.95 17.32
N GLU A 76 -1.94 -2.21 18.19
CA GLU A 76 -1.90 -0.76 18.32
C GLU A 76 -0.79 -0.25 19.26
N ASN A 77 -0.07 -1.15 19.93
CA ASN A 77 0.99 -0.79 20.86
C ASN A 77 2.08 0.03 20.14
N TYR A 78 2.40 1.19 20.70
CA TYR A 78 3.37 2.13 20.13
C TYR A 78 4.71 1.47 19.78
N TYR A 79 5.29 0.70 20.71
CA TYR A 79 6.60 0.08 20.52
C TYR A 79 6.57 -1.09 19.54
N LEU A 80 5.49 -1.88 19.53
CA LEU A 80 5.31 -2.97 18.58
C LEU A 80 5.20 -2.46 17.14
N VAL A 81 4.38 -1.42 16.93
CA VAL A 81 4.24 -0.78 15.61
C VAL A 81 5.54 -0.12 15.18
N LYS A 82 6.25 0.54 16.09
CA LYS A 82 7.55 1.16 15.80
C LYS A 82 8.60 0.12 15.41
N ALA A 83 8.65 -1.01 16.10
CA ALA A 83 9.55 -2.11 15.77
C ALA A 83 9.25 -2.70 14.39
N GLN A 84 7.97 -2.88 14.04
CA GLN A 84 7.57 -3.32 12.70
C GLN A 84 7.93 -2.29 11.64
N ALA A 85 7.69 -0.99 11.87
CA ALA A 85 8.03 0.05 10.90
C ALA A 85 9.54 0.14 10.62
N TRP A 86 10.39 -0.08 11.64
CA TRP A 86 11.85 -0.18 11.46
C TRP A 86 12.26 -1.43 10.67
N LEU A 87 11.59 -2.56 10.91
CA LEU A 87 11.81 -3.78 10.14
C LEU A 87 11.38 -3.60 8.68
N ASP A 88 10.23 -2.98 8.43
CA ASP A 88 9.73 -2.68 7.08
C ASP A 88 10.67 -1.75 6.32
N PHE A 89 11.23 -0.74 7.01
CA PHE A 89 12.26 0.13 6.46
C PHE A 89 13.51 -0.67 6.06
N ALA A 90 14.05 -1.50 6.97
CA ALA A 90 15.20 -2.34 6.67
C ALA A 90 14.95 -3.30 5.49
N MET A 91 13.77 -3.93 5.45
CA MET A 91 13.38 -4.85 4.38
C MET A 91 13.26 -4.15 3.04
N HIS A 92 12.70 -2.94 3.01
CA HIS A 92 12.60 -2.17 1.79
C HIS A 92 13.97 -1.85 1.21
N GLU A 93 14.86 -1.23 2.00
CA GLU A 93 16.20 -0.87 1.54
C GLU A 93 17.00 -2.10 1.10
N TYR A 94 16.83 -3.22 1.81
CA TYR A 94 17.44 -4.48 1.42
C TYR A 94 17.03 -4.93 0.01
N TYR A 95 15.74 -4.82 -0.34
CA TYR A 95 15.20 -5.24 -1.63
C TYR A 95 15.42 -4.23 -2.76
N GLU A 96 15.54 -2.95 -2.43
CA GLU A 96 16.06 -1.92 -3.35
C GLU A 96 17.58 -2.07 -3.59
N ASN A 97 18.19 -3.09 -2.99
CA ASN A 97 19.61 -3.42 -3.12
C ASN A 97 20.51 -2.30 -2.58
N ASP A 98 20.05 -1.59 -1.55
CA ASP A 98 20.92 -0.73 -0.73
C ASP A 98 21.96 -1.62 -0.02
N ARG A 99 23.23 -1.20 -0.08
CA ARG A 99 24.37 -1.91 0.53
C ARG A 99 25.12 -1.06 1.55
N SER A 100 24.53 0.06 1.97
CA SER A 100 24.96 0.84 3.12
C SER A 100 24.66 0.11 4.44
N LEU A 101 24.97 0.76 5.56
CA LEU A 101 24.65 0.28 6.90
C LEU A 101 23.20 0.54 7.33
N VAL A 102 22.37 1.18 6.50
CA VAL A 102 20.98 1.53 6.83
C VAL A 102 20.18 0.32 7.31
N ILE A 103 20.39 -0.83 6.66
CA ILE A 103 19.73 -2.10 6.98
C ILE A 103 20.11 -2.57 8.38
N GLU A 104 21.40 -2.51 8.72
CA GLU A 104 21.90 -2.97 10.03
C GLU A 104 21.37 -2.06 11.14
N HIS A 105 21.48 -0.75 10.99
CA HIS A 105 20.99 0.20 12.00
C HIS A 105 19.46 0.14 12.16
N ALA A 106 18.69 0.00 11.07
CA ALA A 106 17.24 -0.15 11.16
C ALA A 106 16.84 -1.47 11.85
N LEU A 107 17.54 -2.58 11.56
CA LEU A 107 17.33 -3.84 12.26
C LEU A 107 17.68 -3.74 13.75
N GLU A 108 18.74 -3.03 14.12
CA GLU A 108 19.09 -2.78 15.52
C GLU A 108 17.99 -2.02 16.27
N GLN A 109 17.39 -1.00 15.65
CA GLN A 109 16.26 -0.27 16.24
C GLN A 109 15.05 -1.19 16.47
N SER A 110 14.70 -2.01 15.48
CA SER A 110 13.61 -2.97 15.60
C SER A 110 13.90 -4.01 16.69
N ALA A 111 15.09 -4.62 16.66
CA ALA A 111 15.51 -5.65 17.59
C ALA A 111 15.56 -5.15 19.04
N GLY A 112 16.02 -3.91 19.26
CA GLY A 112 16.08 -3.28 20.58
C GLY A 112 14.69 -3.12 21.19
N LEU A 113 13.75 -2.54 20.44
CA LEU A 113 12.36 -2.38 20.91
C LEU A 113 11.69 -3.74 21.23
N ILE A 114 11.94 -4.75 20.39
CA ILE A 114 11.43 -6.11 20.63
C ILE A 114 12.04 -6.69 21.92
N ALA A 115 13.34 -6.54 22.13
CA ALA A 115 14.02 -7.05 23.32
C ALA A 115 13.48 -6.40 24.61
N GLU A 116 13.24 -5.10 24.59
CA GLU A 116 12.66 -4.38 25.73
C GLU A 116 11.24 -4.85 26.05
N MET A 117 10.39 -5.07 25.03
CA MET A 117 9.05 -5.62 25.21
C MET A 117 9.07 -7.08 25.70
N GLU A 118 9.97 -7.92 25.18
CA GLU A 118 10.15 -9.30 25.63
C GLU A 118 10.63 -9.38 27.09
N ALA A 119 11.44 -8.41 27.53
CA ALA A 119 11.86 -8.26 28.92
C ALA A 119 10.77 -7.68 29.84
N ALA A 120 9.60 -7.34 29.29
CA ALA A 120 8.52 -6.62 29.98
C ALA A 120 9.03 -5.35 30.68
N ASN A 121 10.00 -4.65 30.06
CA ASN A 121 10.47 -3.38 30.57
C ASN A 121 9.38 -2.31 30.40
N ASN A 122 9.01 -1.64 31.49
CA ASN A 122 8.00 -0.59 31.48
C ASN A 122 8.59 0.81 31.24
N ASN A 123 9.92 0.93 31.14
CA ASN A 123 10.62 2.21 30.96
C ASN A 123 11.38 2.25 29.62
N ILE A 124 10.65 2.00 28.54
CA ILE A 124 11.16 2.12 27.16
C ILE A 124 11.06 3.59 26.76
N THR A 125 12.13 4.15 26.16
CA THR A 125 12.09 5.53 25.67
C THR A 125 11.12 5.66 24.49
N LEU A 126 10.37 6.77 24.46
CA LEU A 126 9.52 7.12 23.33
C LEU A 126 10.31 7.74 22.17
N ASP A 127 11.59 8.07 22.36
CA ASP A 127 12.40 8.76 21.37
C ASP A 127 12.60 7.93 20.09
N THR A 128 12.79 8.63 18.98
CA THR A 128 13.18 8.03 17.69
C THR A 128 14.55 8.57 17.33
N PRO A 129 15.60 7.72 17.35
CA PRO A 129 16.91 8.18 16.92
C PRO A 129 16.92 8.40 15.40
N ILE A 130 17.72 9.38 14.97
CA ILE A 130 18.07 9.54 13.56
C ILE A 130 19.30 8.68 13.32
N ILE A 131 19.16 7.62 12.52
CA ILE A 131 20.29 6.73 12.18
C ILE A 131 21.32 7.47 11.30
N PRO A 132 22.60 7.05 11.31
CA PRO A 132 23.67 7.72 10.56
C PRO A 132 23.41 7.90 9.06
N GLU A 133 22.70 6.98 8.42
CA GLU A 133 22.36 7.00 6.99
C GLU A 133 21.15 7.90 6.69
N SER A 134 20.55 8.48 7.72
CA SER A 134 19.44 9.41 7.60
C SER A 134 19.85 10.83 8.01
N GLN A 135 18.92 11.76 7.85
CA GLN A 135 19.03 13.13 8.32
C GLN A 135 17.67 13.61 8.82
N ARG A 136 17.70 14.43 9.87
CA ARG A 136 16.48 15.04 10.42
C ARG A 136 15.99 16.13 9.47
N LEU A 137 14.85 15.90 8.85
CA LEU A 137 14.13 16.85 8.03
C LEU A 137 12.71 17.02 8.55
N ARG A 138 12.03 18.09 8.09
CA ARG A 138 10.63 18.39 8.45
C ARG A 138 10.43 18.51 9.97
N GLU A 139 11.11 19.48 10.57
CA GLU A 139 11.02 19.76 12.01
C GLU A 139 9.58 20.03 12.47
N ASP A 140 8.73 20.56 11.58
CA ASP A 140 7.29 20.73 11.81
C ASP A 140 6.59 19.41 12.19
N LEU A 141 6.91 18.31 11.51
CA LEU A 141 6.33 16.99 11.78
C LEU A 141 6.90 16.35 13.05
N TRP A 142 8.17 16.60 13.36
CA TRP A 142 8.77 16.15 14.61
C TRP A 142 8.20 16.89 15.82
N ILE A 143 7.90 18.19 15.69
CA ILE A 143 7.19 18.96 16.73
C ILE A 143 5.79 18.38 16.96
N ILE A 144 5.06 18.04 15.88
CA ILE A 144 3.75 17.36 16.00
C ILE A 144 3.91 16.02 16.72
N ALA A 145 4.94 15.25 16.39
CA ALA A 145 5.22 13.98 17.07
C ALA A 145 5.40 14.16 18.58
N ALA A 146 6.24 15.12 18.98
CA ALA A 146 6.51 15.44 20.38
C ALA A 146 5.25 15.91 21.11
N GLN A 147 4.42 16.74 20.48
CA GLN A 147 3.14 17.19 21.03
C GLN A 147 2.16 16.03 21.23
N LEU A 148 2.05 15.13 20.25
CA LEU A 148 1.15 13.97 20.33
C LEU A 148 1.55 12.98 21.43
N LYS A 149 2.84 12.83 21.71
CA LYS A 149 3.33 12.02 22.84
C LYS A 149 2.91 12.57 24.20
N GLN A 150 2.74 13.88 24.30
CA GLN A 150 2.28 14.56 25.52
C GLN A 150 0.76 14.73 25.57
N HIS A 151 0.05 14.38 24.50
CA HIS A 151 -1.39 14.56 24.41
C HIS A 151 -2.13 13.54 25.28
N GLN A 152 -3.23 13.95 25.92
CA GLN A 152 -4.07 13.07 26.76
C GLN A 152 -4.61 11.83 26.01
N GLY A 153 -4.75 11.94 24.70
CA GLY A 153 -5.19 10.87 23.79
C GLY A 153 -4.05 10.09 23.11
N PHE A 154 -2.81 10.18 23.61
CA PHE A 154 -1.65 9.51 23.02
C PHE A 154 -1.88 8.01 22.80
N SER A 155 -2.53 7.32 23.74
CA SER A 155 -2.84 5.89 23.65
C SER A 155 -3.59 5.50 22.37
N CYS A 156 -4.56 6.31 21.94
CA CYS A 156 -5.28 6.08 20.68
C CYS A 156 -4.45 6.44 19.44
N ALA A 157 -3.52 7.39 19.57
CA ALA A 157 -2.67 7.87 18.49
C ALA A 157 -1.37 7.07 18.34
N ALA A 158 -1.08 6.16 19.27
CA ALA A 158 0.17 5.43 19.42
C ALA A 158 0.66 4.80 18.11
N ALA A 159 -0.16 3.95 17.50
CA ALA A 159 0.23 3.23 16.28
C ALA A 159 0.60 4.14 15.09
N PRO A 160 -0.27 5.05 14.62
CA PRO A 160 0.10 5.91 13.49
C PRO A 160 1.21 6.89 13.85
N LEU A 161 1.34 7.30 15.12
CA LEU A 161 2.47 8.14 15.54
C LEU A 161 3.80 7.38 15.45
N ALA A 162 3.85 6.13 15.93
CA ALA A 162 5.03 5.28 15.83
C ALA A 162 5.49 5.08 14.38
N GLU A 163 4.57 4.75 13.47
CA GLU A 163 4.89 4.60 12.05
C GLU A 163 5.34 5.94 11.44
N MET A 164 4.69 7.05 11.78
CA MET A 164 5.05 8.38 11.29
C MET A 164 6.51 8.72 11.57
N GLU A 165 6.98 8.47 12.78
CA GLU A 165 8.34 8.83 13.17
C GLU A 165 9.38 8.02 12.41
N VAL A 166 9.17 6.72 12.21
CA VAL A 166 10.09 5.89 11.41
C VAL A 166 10.03 6.32 9.94
N ARG A 167 8.85 6.67 9.41
CA ARG A 167 8.69 7.24 8.06
C ARG A 167 9.47 8.54 7.88
N LEU A 168 9.60 9.38 8.92
CA LEU A 168 10.42 10.59 8.86
C LEU A 168 11.92 10.27 8.78
N VAL A 169 12.38 9.25 9.51
CA VAL A 169 13.77 8.78 9.39
C VAL A 169 14.01 8.20 8.00
N TRP A 170 13.08 7.40 7.49
CA TRP A 170 13.18 6.84 6.14
C TRP A 170 13.21 7.94 5.07
N ALA A 171 12.32 8.94 5.16
CA ALA A 171 12.35 10.09 4.25
C ALA A 171 13.69 10.85 4.30
N GLY A 172 14.31 10.92 5.49
CA GLY A 172 15.65 11.48 5.66
C GLY A 172 16.72 10.70 4.89
N HIS A 173 16.66 9.36 4.96
CA HIS A 173 17.57 8.48 4.22
C HIS A 173 17.40 8.61 2.70
N GLU A 174 16.16 8.50 2.20
CA GLU A 174 15.82 8.69 0.78
C GLU A 174 16.32 10.04 0.24
N ASN A 175 16.18 11.10 1.05
CA ASN A 175 16.65 12.41 0.63
C ASN A 175 18.17 12.48 0.58
N LYS A 176 18.87 11.81 1.51
CA LYS A 176 20.33 11.78 1.58
C LYS A 176 20.92 11.01 0.39
N GLU A 177 20.31 9.89 0.03
CA GLU A 177 20.74 9.03 -1.08
C GLU A 177 20.35 9.60 -2.45
N MET A 178 19.06 9.91 -2.65
CA MET A 178 18.50 10.19 -3.99
C MET A 178 17.78 11.54 -4.09
N GLY A 179 17.80 12.34 -3.03
CA GLY A 179 17.23 13.69 -3.00
C GLY A 179 15.70 13.73 -2.85
N TRP A 180 15.17 14.97 -2.83
CA TRP A 180 13.79 15.27 -2.43
C TRP A 180 12.70 14.52 -3.19
N ARG A 181 12.90 14.19 -4.47
CA ARG A 181 11.87 13.53 -5.29
C ARG A 181 11.52 12.14 -4.76
N HIS A 182 12.51 11.39 -4.27
CA HIS A 182 12.33 10.05 -3.71
C HIS A 182 11.76 10.14 -2.28
N ALA A 183 12.29 11.07 -1.48
CA ALA A 183 11.80 11.32 -0.12
C ALA A 183 10.35 11.82 -0.03
N ARG A 184 9.83 12.45 -1.09
CA ARG A 184 8.50 13.09 -1.10
C ARG A 184 7.38 12.13 -0.70
N GLU A 185 7.43 10.87 -1.14
CA GLU A 185 6.36 9.91 -0.81
C GLU A 185 6.37 9.54 0.67
N HIS A 186 7.56 9.40 1.27
CA HIS A 186 7.74 9.12 2.70
C HIS A 186 7.30 10.32 3.54
N PHE A 187 7.63 11.55 3.14
CA PHE A 187 7.11 12.76 3.81
C PHE A 187 5.59 12.87 3.70
N ALA A 188 5.02 12.59 2.53
CA ALA A 188 3.57 12.62 2.36
C ALA A 188 2.87 11.52 3.19
N ALA A 189 3.51 10.35 3.36
CA ALA A 189 3.02 9.31 4.26
C ALA A 189 3.07 9.78 5.73
N ALA A 190 4.19 10.37 6.16
CA ALA A 190 4.32 10.92 7.51
C ALA A 190 3.26 12.02 7.78
N GLU A 191 2.97 12.91 6.82
CA GLU A 191 1.91 13.91 6.97
C GLU A 191 0.51 13.30 7.15
N ARG A 192 0.20 12.23 6.40
CA ARG A 192 -1.08 11.52 6.54
C ARG A 192 -1.19 10.85 7.91
N LEU A 193 -0.12 10.20 8.35
CA LEU A 193 -0.04 9.57 9.66
C LEU A 193 -0.13 10.61 10.79
N ALA A 194 0.50 11.78 10.65
CA ALA A 194 0.38 12.90 11.59
C ALA A 194 -1.08 13.35 11.76
N LYS A 195 -1.79 13.54 10.65
CA LYS A 195 -3.20 13.93 10.64
C LYS A 195 -4.07 12.85 11.28
N GLN A 196 -3.83 11.58 10.97
CA GLN A 196 -4.53 10.45 11.55
C GLN A 196 -4.30 10.34 13.05
N ALA A 197 -3.04 10.40 13.49
CA ALA A 197 -2.65 10.37 14.89
C ALA A 197 -3.29 11.52 15.67
N LYS A 198 -3.26 12.73 15.12
CA LYS A 198 -3.95 13.88 15.73
C LYS A 198 -5.46 13.65 15.86
N LYS A 199 -6.12 13.20 14.79
CA LYS A 199 -7.56 12.91 14.83
C LYS A 199 -7.89 11.84 15.89
N LEU A 200 -7.08 10.80 16.00
CA LEU A 200 -7.28 9.75 17.00
C LEU A 200 -7.03 10.25 18.42
N ALA A 201 -6.00 11.07 18.61
CA ALA A 201 -5.70 11.72 19.89
C ALA A 201 -6.83 12.66 20.34
N ASP A 202 -7.35 13.49 19.44
CA ASP A 202 -8.42 14.45 19.74
C ASP A 202 -9.75 13.75 20.08
N ASN A 203 -10.02 12.60 19.45
CA ASN A 203 -11.26 11.82 19.66
C ASN A 203 -11.08 10.64 20.63
N CYS A 204 -9.94 10.57 21.31
CA CYS A 204 -9.67 9.50 22.25
C CYS A 204 -10.53 9.72 23.50
N PHE A 205 -11.45 8.80 23.78
CA PHE A 205 -12.23 8.85 25.02
C PHE A 205 -11.36 8.32 26.16
N CYS A 206 -10.77 9.24 26.94
CA CYS A 206 -10.06 8.91 28.17
C CYS A 206 -11.00 9.19 29.36
N PRO A 207 -11.43 8.17 30.13
CA PRO A 207 -12.19 8.43 31.35
C PRO A 207 -11.31 9.24 32.35
N PRO A 208 -11.88 10.20 33.09
CA PRO A 208 -11.11 11.12 33.92
C PRO A 208 -10.39 10.41 35.10
N GLU A 209 -9.06 10.37 34.99
CA GLU A 209 -7.92 10.38 35.95
C GLU A 209 -7.98 9.70 37.34
N ALA A 210 -9.13 9.23 37.84
CA ALA A 210 -9.20 8.61 39.17
C ALA A 210 -8.92 7.10 39.20
N GLU A 211 -8.80 6.41 38.07
CA GLU A 211 -8.52 4.96 38.04
C GLU A 211 -7.48 4.58 36.97
N LYS A 212 -6.20 4.83 37.29
CA LYS A 212 -4.97 4.23 36.70
C LYS A 212 -4.59 4.62 35.26
N PRO A 213 -3.28 4.54 34.90
CA PRO A 213 -2.80 4.80 33.54
C PRO A 213 -3.40 3.78 32.58
N CYS A 214 -3.81 4.22 31.39
CA CYS A 214 -4.48 3.41 30.37
C CYS A 214 -3.88 2.00 30.25
N PRO A 215 -4.58 0.95 30.75
CA PRO A 215 -4.17 -0.42 30.51
C PRO A 215 -4.66 -0.83 29.12
N LEU A 216 -3.75 -1.40 28.33
CA LEU A 216 -4.07 -2.17 27.13
C LEU A 216 -4.93 -3.37 27.52
N THR A 217 -6.26 -3.27 27.39
CA THR A 217 -7.13 -4.45 27.22
C THR A 217 -8.52 -4.01 26.79
N GLN A 218 -8.98 -4.60 25.69
CA GLN A 218 -10.27 -4.33 25.05
C GLN A 218 -11.44 -4.67 26.01
N PRO A 219 -12.52 -3.88 26.04
CA PRO A 219 -13.73 -4.27 26.75
C PRO A 219 -14.48 -5.40 26.01
N PRO A 220 -15.25 -6.25 26.71
CA PRO A 220 -15.93 -7.41 26.13
C PRO A 220 -17.02 -6.98 25.15
N VAL A 221 -17.09 -7.66 24.00
CA VAL A 221 -18.15 -7.46 23.01
C VAL A 221 -19.49 -7.96 23.56
N GLU A 222 -20.37 -7.04 23.94
CA GLU A 222 -21.77 -7.33 24.24
C GLU A 222 -22.58 -7.31 22.93
N GLN A 223 -23.14 -8.47 22.54
CA GLN A 223 -23.98 -8.60 21.35
C GLN A 223 -25.41 -8.12 21.68
N PRO A 224 -26.03 -7.25 20.86
CA PRO A 224 -27.42 -6.88 21.05
C PRO A 224 -28.38 -8.03 20.64
N PRO A 225 -29.56 -8.15 21.29
CA PRO A 225 -30.44 -9.29 21.15
C PRO A 225 -31.14 -9.32 19.78
N VAL A 226 -31.25 -10.54 19.23
CA VAL A 226 -31.95 -10.86 17.99
C VAL A 226 -33.47 -10.72 18.21
N ILE A 227 -34.11 -9.76 17.54
CA ILE A 227 -35.56 -9.71 17.41
C ILE A 227 -35.96 -10.44 16.14
N ALA A 228 -36.72 -11.52 16.30
CA ALA A 228 -37.33 -12.25 15.20
C ALA A 228 -38.50 -11.44 14.60
N VAL A 229 -38.52 -11.29 13.28
CA VAL A 229 -39.69 -10.76 12.55
C VAL A 229 -40.09 -11.75 11.46
N THR A 230 -41.33 -12.22 11.55
CA THR A 230 -42.02 -13.02 10.53
C THR A 230 -42.53 -12.13 9.39
N PRO A 231 -42.72 -12.66 8.17
CA PRO A 231 -43.16 -11.87 7.01
C PRO A 231 -44.69 -11.94 6.84
N SER A 232 -45.34 -10.80 6.56
CA SER A 232 -46.52 -10.78 5.68
C SER A 232 -46.82 -9.39 5.12
N ASP A 233 -46.95 -9.40 3.79
CA ASP A 233 -47.82 -8.62 2.88
C ASP A 233 -47.63 -7.10 2.62
N LYS A 234 -47.33 -6.86 1.34
CA LYS A 234 -47.39 -5.60 0.55
C LYS A 234 -48.84 -5.20 0.23
N PRO A 235 -49.12 -4.07 -0.48
CA PRO A 235 -48.35 -2.82 -0.63
C PRO A 235 -49.24 -1.58 -0.38
N PHE A 236 -48.69 -0.52 0.20
CA PHE A 236 -49.23 0.83 -0.04
C PHE A 236 -48.16 1.73 -0.63
N ALA A 237 -48.42 2.12 -1.87
CA ALA A 237 -47.75 3.21 -2.54
C ALA A 237 -48.09 4.51 -1.80
N GLN A 238 -47.08 5.14 -1.18
CA GLN A 238 -47.11 6.56 -0.90
C GLN A 238 -45.80 7.17 -1.36
N LYS A 239 -45.96 8.17 -2.23
CA LYS A 239 -44.91 9.01 -2.79
C LYS A 239 -44.41 9.91 -1.66
N VAL A 240 -43.36 9.49 -0.98
CA VAL A 240 -42.67 10.35 0.01
C VAL A 240 -41.82 11.34 -0.76
N ILE A 241 -42.24 12.60 -0.73
CA ILE A 241 -41.39 13.74 -1.04
C ILE A 241 -40.36 13.78 0.09
N VAL A 242 -39.12 13.36 -0.18
CA VAL A 242 -38.03 13.53 0.78
C VAL A 242 -37.52 14.97 0.61
N PRO A 243 -37.52 15.81 1.66
CA PRO A 243 -36.86 17.11 1.61
C PRO A 243 -35.37 16.90 1.42
N ASP A 244 -34.75 17.78 0.64
CA ASP A 244 -33.30 17.93 0.50
C ASP A 244 -32.68 18.25 1.87
N ALA A 245 -32.37 17.21 2.63
CA ALA A 245 -31.51 17.26 3.79
C ALA A 245 -30.13 16.79 3.32
N GLY A 246 -29.35 17.71 2.77
CA GLY A 246 -27.91 17.50 2.64
C GLY A 246 -27.31 17.11 4.00
N PRO A 247 -26.35 16.18 4.06
CA PRO A 247 -25.83 15.73 5.34
C PRO A 247 -25.11 16.87 6.07
N THR A 248 -25.57 17.09 7.29
CA THR A 248 -24.92 17.75 8.44
C THR A 248 -23.51 17.14 8.73
N PRO A 249 -22.70 17.73 9.63
CA PRO A 249 -21.23 17.64 9.64
C PRO A 249 -20.62 16.25 9.43
N LEU A 250 -19.56 16.21 8.64
CA LEU A 250 -18.99 15.05 7.95
C LEU A 250 -18.49 13.93 8.88
N ASP A 251 -19.35 12.95 9.14
CA ASP A 251 -18.94 11.66 9.68
C ASP A 251 -17.89 10.99 8.78
N LEU A 252 -16.95 10.28 9.40
CA LEU A 252 -15.96 9.48 8.70
C LEU A 252 -16.65 8.35 7.93
N VAL A 253 -16.53 8.37 6.60
CA VAL A 253 -17.13 7.37 5.72
C VAL A 253 -16.14 6.23 5.48
N ASN A 254 -16.45 5.06 6.03
CA ASN A 254 -15.67 3.84 5.79
C ASN A 254 -16.08 3.17 4.48
N VAL A 255 -15.15 3.10 3.53
CA VAL A 255 -15.43 2.68 2.15
C VAL A 255 -14.57 1.49 1.71
N PRO A 256 -15.11 0.55 0.92
CA PRO A 256 -14.30 -0.54 0.39
C PRO A 256 -13.27 -0.08 -0.66
N ARG A 257 -12.02 -0.55 -0.59
CA ARG A 257 -10.96 -0.14 -1.54
C ARG A 257 -10.81 -1.06 -2.75
N ASN A 258 -11.06 -2.36 -2.63
CA ASN A 258 -10.66 -3.32 -3.65
C ASN A 258 -11.81 -4.21 -4.13
N VAL A 259 -11.74 -4.57 -5.41
CA VAL A 259 -12.48 -5.70 -5.97
C VAL A 259 -11.51 -6.60 -6.73
N HIS A 260 -11.51 -7.89 -6.39
CA HIS A 260 -10.59 -8.89 -6.91
C HIS A 260 -11.19 -9.70 -8.07
N PHE A 261 -10.30 -10.20 -8.92
CA PHE A 261 -10.65 -10.94 -10.13
C PHE A 261 -9.95 -12.29 -10.19
N GLY A 262 -10.64 -13.25 -10.80
CA GLY A 262 -10.03 -14.53 -11.15
C GLY A 262 -8.93 -14.37 -12.20
N LEU A 263 -8.11 -15.43 -12.32
CA LEU A 263 -7.11 -15.53 -13.39
C LEU A 263 -7.77 -15.30 -14.74
N ASP A 264 -7.14 -14.43 -15.53
CA ASP A 264 -7.54 -14.10 -16.91
C ASP A 264 -9.00 -13.62 -17.06
N LYS A 265 -9.61 -13.17 -15.96
CA LYS A 265 -11.01 -12.76 -15.91
C LYS A 265 -11.15 -11.26 -15.67
N SER A 266 -12.22 -10.72 -16.25
CA SER A 266 -12.72 -9.36 -16.03
C SER A 266 -14.18 -9.32 -15.60
N ASN A 267 -14.83 -10.48 -15.44
CA ASN A 267 -16.17 -10.56 -14.85
C ASN A 267 -16.08 -10.45 -13.32
N ILE A 268 -16.97 -9.68 -12.73
CA ILE A 268 -17.10 -9.55 -11.27
C ILE A 268 -17.73 -10.85 -10.73
N ASN A 269 -17.21 -11.38 -9.62
CA ASN A 269 -17.76 -12.58 -8.98
C ASN A 269 -18.85 -12.18 -7.94
N GLU A 270 -19.59 -13.16 -7.43
CA GLU A 270 -20.69 -12.92 -6.47
C GLU A 270 -20.25 -12.15 -5.21
N LYS A 271 -19.04 -12.43 -4.72
CA LYS A 271 -18.50 -11.73 -3.53
C LYS A 271 -18.12 -10.28 -3.84
N GLY A 272 -17.57 -10.03 -5.02
CA GLY A 272 -17.26 -8.70 -5.54
C GLY A 272 -18.52 -7.88 -5.80
N THR A 273 -19.63 -8.51 -6.20
CA THR A 273 -20.92 -7.80 -6.34
C THR A 273 -21.43 -7.28 -5.00
N ILE A 274 -21.25 -8.03 -3.89
CA ILE A 274 -21.61 -7.57 -2.55
C ILE A 274 -20.79 -6.33 -2.15
N ILE A 275 -19.49 -6.34 -2.46
CA ILE A 275 -18.60 -5.19 -2.20
C ILE A 275 -19.06 -3.98 -3.01
N LEU A 276 -19.30 -4.15 -4.31
CA LEU A 276 -19.70 -3.06 -5.20
C LEU A 276 -21.11 -2.53 -4.90
N ASP A 277 -22.01 -3.35 -4.38
CA ASP A 277 -23.32 -2.90 -3.92
C ASP A 277 -23.18 -1.93 -2.75
N ARG A 278 -22.31 -2.24 -1.78
CA ARG A 278 -21.97 -1.32 -0.70
C ARG A 278 -21.32 -0.04 -1.20
N VAL A 279 -20.43 -0.12 -2.19
CA VAL A 279 -19.84 1.07 -2.84
C VAL A 279 -20.93 1.93 -3.49
N ALA A 280 -21.88 1.31 -4.19
CA ALA A 280 -22.98 2.03 -4.83
C ALA A 280 -23.91 2.70 -3.81
N GLU A 281 -24.22 2.04 -2.69
CA GLU A 281 -24.99 2.64 -1.59
C GLU A 281 -24.31 3.89 -1.02
N ILE A 282 -22.99 3.80 -0.78
CA ILE A 282 -22.20 4.94 -0.30
C ILE A 282 -22.21 6.07 -1.33
N LEU A 283 -21.96 5.79 -2.61
CA LEU A 283 -21.93 6.83 -3.63
C LEU A 283 -23.31 7.50 -3.83
N LYS A 284 -24.41 6.81 -3.56
CA LYS A 284 -25.75 7.39 -3.50
C LYS A 284 -25.95 8.28 -2.29
N ALA A 285 -25.50 7.83 -1.11
CA ALA A 285 -25.58 8.59 0.13
C ALA A 285 -24.69 9.86 0.10
N TYR A 286 -23.61 9.86 -0.68
CA TYR A 286 -22.69 10.99 -0.81
C TYR A 286 -22.60 11.48 -2.28
N PRO A 287 -23.56 12.27 -2.77
CA PRO A 287 -23.63 12.70 -4.18
C PRO A 287 -22.42 13.48 -4.71
N ARG A 288 -21.67 14.14 -3.80
CA ARG A 288 -20.45 14.91 -4.15
C ARG A 288 -19.20 14.05 -4.26
N MET A 289 -19.23 12.81 -3.78
CA MET A 289 -18.08 11.90 -3.84
C MET A 289 -17.86 11.44 -5.28
N THR A 290 -16.62 11.43 -5.76
CA THR A 290 -16.27 10.85 -7.07
C THR A 290 -15.22 9.76 -6.87
N ILE A 291 -15.05 8.90 -7.87
CA ILE A 291 -14.11 7.77 -7.78
C ILE A 291 -13.25 7.64 -9.04
N VAL A 292 -12.04 7.13 -8.85
CA VAL A 292 -11.14 6.65 -9.91
C VAL A 292 -10.95 5.15 -9.73
N LEU A 293 -11.24 4.39 -10.77
CA LEU A 293 -11.11 2.93 -10.81
C LEU A 293 -9.79 2.55 -11.45
N VAL A 294 -8.83 2.07 -10.67
CA VAL A 294 -7.50 1.70 -11.15
C VAL A 294 -7.40 0.19 -11.32
N GLY A 295 -7.30 -0.27 -12.56
CA GLY A 295 -7.20 -1.69 -12.88
C GLY A 295 -5.76 -2.20 -12.80
N HIS A 296 -5.59 -3.34 -12.14
CA HIS A 296 -4.31 -4.04 -12.02
C HIS A 296 -4.39 -5.50 -12.49
N THR A 297 -3.23 -6.06 -12.80
CA THR A 297 -3.05 -7.47 -13.16
C THR A 297 -1.88 -8.09 -12.41
N ASP A 298 -1.77 -9.42 -12.47
CA ASP A 298 -0.51 -10.09 -12.15
C ASP A 298 0.48 -10.01 -13.34
N SER A 299 1.73 -10.44 -13.12
CA SER A 299 2.84 -10.25 -14.04
C SER A 299 2.96 -11.31 -15.14
N ARG A 300 2.07 -12.32 -15.19
CA ARG A 300 2.29 -13.55 -15.97
C ARG A 300 2.09 -13.41 -17.49
N ALA A 301 1.53 -12.29 -17.95
CA ALA A 301 1.26 -12.04 -19.37
C ALA A 301 2.02 -10.82 -19.89
N SER A 302 2.00 -10.62 -21.21
CA SER A 302 2.70 -9.49 -21.84
C SER A 302 2.16 -8.14 -21.34
N LYS A 303 3.01 -7.10 -21.36
CA LYS A 303 2.62 -5.74 -20.95
C LYS A 303 1.37 -5.24 -21.69
N ALA A 304 1.34 -5.42 -23.01
CA ALA A 304 0.18 -5.04 -23.83
C ALA A 304 -1.09 -5.80 -23.42
N TYR A 305 -0.98 -7.11 -23.15
CA TYR A 305 -2.12 -7.91 -22.72
C TYR A 305 -2.64 -7.47 -21.35
N ASN A 306 -1.73 -7.27 -20.40
CA ASN A 306 -2.06 -6.90 -19.03
C ASN A 306 -2.61 -5.47 -18.92
N LEU A 307 -2.14 -4.54 -19.76
CA LEU A 307 -2.75 -3.21 -19.89
C LEU A 307 -4.20 -3.31 -20.41
N ALA A 308 -4.43 -4.12 -21.45
CA ALA A 308 -5.79 -4.32 -21.97
C ALA A 308 -6.70 -5.05 -20.96
N LEU A 309 -6.17 -6.01 -20.18
CA LEU A 309 -6.95 -6.75 -19.19
C LEU A 309 -7.32 -5.88 -17.98
N SER A 310 -6.37 -5.08 -17.47
CA SER A 310 -6.66 -4.11 -16.40
C SER A 310 -7.71 -3.10 -16.83
N GLU A 311 -7.66 -2.63 -18.08
CA GLU A 311 -8.69 -1.74 -18.63
C GLU A 311 -10.08 -2.40 -18.65
N ARG A 312 -10.17 -3.66 -19.12
CA ARG A 312 -11.43 -4.43 -19.10
C ARG A 312 -12.00 -4.57 -17.69
N ARG A 313 -11.15 -4.83 -16.69
CA ARG A 313 -11.57 -4.94 -15.28
C ARG A 313 -12.14 -3.64 -14.73
N ALA A 314 -11.44 -2.52 -14.95
CA ALA A 314 -11.92 -1.22 -14.50
C ALA A 314 -13.23 -0.83 -15.20
N LYS A 315 -13.35 -1.11 -16.50
CA LYS A 315 -14.61 -0.94 -17.26
C LYS A 315 -15.76 -1.82 -16.75
N SER A 316 -15.48 -3.05 -16.34
CA SER A 316 -16.51 -3.92 -15.72
C SER A 316 -17.06 -3.33 -14.43
N VAL A 317 -16.18 -2.81 -13.56
CA VAL A 317 -16.60 -2.14 -12.32
C VAL A 317 -17.41 -0.87 -12.62
N LEU A 318 -16.93 -0.05 -13.57
CA LEU A 318 -17.63 1.15 -14.01
C LEU A 318 -19.04 0.81 -14.53
N LYS A 319 -19.14 -0.19 -15.40
CA LYS A 319 -20.43 -0.65 -15.95
C LYS A 319 -21.36 -1.10 -14.84
N TYR A 320 -20.87 -1.89 -13.90
CA TYR A 320 -21.66 -2.39 -12.77
C TYR A 320 -22.20 -1.25 -11.89
N LEU A 321 -21.35 -0.30 -11.50
CA LEU A 321 -21.77 0.84 -10.69
C LEU A 321 -22.75 1.76 -11.45
N ASN A 322 -22.57 1.92 -12.75
CA ASN A 322 -23.51 2.65 -13.60
C ASN A 322 -24.88 1.96 -13.67
N GLU A 323 -24.92 0.62 -13.79
CA GLU A 323 -26.17 -0.15 -13.72
C GLU A 323 -26.84 -0.05 -12.34
N LYS A 324 -26.07 0.16 -11.28
CA LYS A 324 -26.56 0.45 -9.93
C LYS A 324 -27.04 1.90 -9.76
N GLY A 325 -26.94 2.74 -10.79
CA GLY A 325 -27.46 4.11 -10.81
C GLY A 325 -26.44 5.20 -10.44
N ILE A 326 -25.14 4.90 -10.45
CA ILE A 326 -24.09 5.92 -10.28
C ILE A 326 -23.82 6.59 -11.62
N ALA A 327 -23.93 7.93 -11.67
CA ALA A 327 -23.69 8.70 -12.88
C ALA A 327 -22.26 8.53 -13.41
N LYS A 328 -22.10 8.37 -14.73
CA LYS A 328 -20.79 8.13 -15.36
C LYS A 328 -19.81 9.26 -15.10
N GLU A 329 -20.30 10.49 -14.99
CA GLU A 329 -19.51 11.70 -14.78
C GLU A 329 -18.83 11.70 -13.39
N ARG A 330 -19.29 10.86 -12.46
CA ARG A 330 -18.70 10.69 -11.12
C ARG A 330 -17.64 9.60 -11.06
N MET A 331 -17.37 8.92 -12.17
CA MET A 331 -16.48 7.77 -12.24
C MET A 331 -15.49 7.92 -13.40
N THR A 332 -14.21 7.80 -13.11
CA THR A 332 -13.17 7.66 -14.14
C THR A 332 -12.44 6.34 -13.94
N TYR A 333 -11.65 5.91 -14.94
CA TYR A 333 -10.86 4.70 -14.82
C TYR A 333 -9.46 4.87 -15.40
N GLN A 334 -8.52 4.08 -14.88
CA GLN A 334 -7.15 3.98 -15.35
C GLN A 334 -6.75 2.51 -15.44
N ALA A 335 -5.96 2.17 -16.46
CA ALA A 335 -5.37 0.84 -16.61
C ALA A 335 -3.85 0.96 -16.39
N VAL A 336 -3.29 0.15 -15.49
CA VAL A 336 -1.85 0.17 -15.19
C VAL A 336 -1.17 -1.19 -15.35
N GLY A 337 -1.91 -2.22 -15.77
CA GLY A 337 -1.36 -3.57 -15.94
C GLY A 337 -0.72 -4.09 -14.65
N PHE A 338 0.53 -4.56 -14.75
CA PHE A 338 1.29 -5.13 -13.63
C PHE A 338 2.31 -4.16 -13.02
N ASP A 339 2.19 -2.86 -13.28
CA ASP A 339 3.17 -1.87 -12.80
C ASP A 339 3.15 -1.70 -11.27
N ASN A 340 2.13 -2.24 -10.57
CA ASN A 340 2.01 -2.23 -9.10
C ASN A 340 1.47 -3.57 -8.58
N LEU A 341 2.39 -4.55 -8.51
CA LEU A 341 2.13 -5.89 -7.99
C LEU A 341 1.97 -5.88 -6.47
N LYS A 342 1.16 -6.82 -5.98
CA LYS A 342 1.07 -7.17 -4.57
C LYS A 342 1.80 -8.48 -4.33
N THR A 343 2.56 -8.54 -3.26
CA THR A 343 3.30 -9.72 -2.83
C THR A 343 2.61 -10.36 -1.63
N ALA A 344 2.78 -11.67 -1.50
CA ALA A 344 2.40 -12.47 -0.34
C ALA A 344 3.38 -13.64 -0.24
N GLU A 345 3.42 -14.32 0.90
CA GLU A 345 4.26 -15.51 1.08
C GLU A 345 3.95 -16.60 0.05
N ASP A 346 2.65 -16.82 -0.22
CA ASP A 346 2.21 -17.68 -1.32
C ASP A 346 2.16 -16.85 -2.62
N GLU A 347 2.97 -17.25 -3.60
CA GLU A 347 3.01 -16.62 -4.92
C GLU A 347 1.63 -16.57 -5.59
N LEU A 348 0.81 -17.62 -5.47
CA LEU A 348 -0.56 -17.63 -6.00
C LEU A 348 -1.45 -16.62 -5.29
N MET A 349 -1.23 -16.40 -3.99
CA MET A 349 -1.92 -15.38 -3.23
C MET A 349 -1.46 -13.97 -3.66
N GLY A 350 -0.16 -13.76 -3.88
CA GLY A 350 0.37 -12.52 -4.43
C GLY A 350 -0.22 -12.20 -5.82
N HIS A 351 -0.29 -13.20 -6.70
CA HIS A 351 -0.97 -13.07 -7.99
C HIS A 351 -2.45 -12.73 -7.80
N ALA A 352 -3.13 -13.39 -6.85
CA ALA A 352 -4.54 -13.14 -6.56
C ALA A 352 -4.83 -11.74 -6.01
N LEU A 353 -3.99 -11.23 -5.11
CA LEU A 353 -4.03 -9.86 -4.61
C LEU A 353 -3.73 -8.86 -5.74
N SER A 354 -2.79 -9.17 -6.63
CA SER A 354 -2.44 -8.31 -7.77
C SER A 354 -3.58 -8.14 -8.77
N ARG A 355 -4.44 -9.15 -8.93
CA ARG A 355 -5.61 -9.12 -9.82
C ARG A 355 -6.78 -8.37 -9.17
N ARG A 356 -6.70 -7.04 -9.17
CA ARG A 356 -7.68 -6.16 -8.52
C ARG A 356 -8.06 -4.94 -9.35
N VAL A 357 -9.16 -4.31 -8.96
CA VAL A 357 -9.41 -2.89 -9.22
C VAL A 357 -9.38 -2.18 -7.87
N GLU A 358 -8.52 -1.17 -7.76
CA GLU A 358 -8.52 -0.25 -6.61
C GLU A 358 -9.49 0.90 -6.88
N ILE A 359 -10.26 1.27 -5.87
CA ILE A 359 -11.22 2.38 -5.91
C ILE A 359 -10.60 3.52 -5.11
N ALA A 360 -10.12 4.54 -5.82
CA ALA A 360 -9.63 5.77 -5.22
C ALA A 360 -10.80 6.75 -5.11
N TYR A 361 -11.19 7.07 -3.88
CA TYR A 361 -12.28 7.98 -3.59
C TYR A 361 -11.78 9.42 -3.49
N ILE A 362 -12.53 10.34 -4.08
CA ILE A 362 -12.28 11.77 -4.05
C ILE A 362 -13.46 12.41 -3.31
N GLY A 363 -13.14 13.03 -2.17
CA GLY A 363 -14.10 13.68 -1.29
C GLY A 363 -13.51 13.90 0.10
N GLU A 364 -14.32 14.41 1.01
CA GLU A 364 -13.90 14.74 2.38
C GLU A 364 -14.27 13.63 3.36
N ASN A 365 -13.45 13.42 4.40
CA ASN A 365 -13.70 12.47 5.48
C ASN A 365 -13.93 11.02 5.04
N ILE A 366 -13.11 10.54 4.10
CA ILE A 366 -13.18 9.16 3.60
C ILE A 366 -12.03 8.33 4.18
N GLN A 367 -12.36 7.16 4.72
CA GLN A 367 -11.37 6.14 5.09
C GLN A 367 -11.65 4.86 4.30
N SER A 368 -10.72 4.53 3.41
CA SER A 368 -10.78 3.27 2.67
C SER A 368 -10.10 2.14 3.44
N TYR A 369 -10.63 0.93 3.33
CA TYR A 369 -10.00 -0.27 3.88
C TYR A 369 -9.84 -1.35 2.81
N ASP A 370 -8.84 -2.22 2.95
CA ASP A 370 -8.62 -3.34 2.03
C ASP A 370 -9.51 -4.54 2.42
N GLN A 371 -10.14 -5.16 1.42
CA GLN A 371 -10.89 -6.40 1.57
C GLN A 371 -10.09 -7.56 1.01
N THR A 372 -10.27 -8.76 1.57
CA THR A 372 -9.75 -10.01 1.01
C THR A 372 -10.84 -11.06 0.76
N GLY A 373 -12.08 -10.79 1.17
CA GLY A 373 -13.16 -11.77 1.17
C GLY A 373 -13.59 -12.26 -0.22
N ASP A 374 -13.37 -11.45 -1.26
CA ASP A 374 -13.70 -11.72 -2.66
C ASP A 374 -12.53 -12.29 -3.49
N ILE A 375 -11.37 -12.49 -2.85
CA ILE A 375 -10.18 -13.04 -3.48
C ILE A 375 -10.45 -14.43 -4.04
N VAL A 376 -10.02 -14.65 -5.29
CA VAL A 376 -10.08 -15.94 -5.97
C VAL A 376 -8.66 -16.47 -6.18
N VAL A 377 -8.25 -17.40 -5.31
CA VAL A 377 -7.00 -18.15 -5.46
C VAL A 377 -7.23 -19.34 -6.39
N GLU A 378 -6.25 -19.65 -7.25
CA GLU A 378 -6.35 -20.72 -8.26
C GLU A 378 -6.30 -22.16 -7.68
N GLU A 379 -6.44 -22.33 -6.36
CA GLU A 379 -6.29 -23.62 -5.67
C GLU A 379 -7.19 -24.72 -6.21
N ALA A 380 -8.40 -24.38 -6.68
CA ALA A 380 -9.31 -25.33 -7.29
C ALA A 380 -8.72 -25.97 -8.56
N ARG A 381 -7.91 -25.22 -9.32
CA ARG A 381 -7.20 -25.74 -10.51
C ARG A 381 -6.04 -26.64 -10.11
N LYS A 382 -5.22 -26.26 -9.12
CA LYS A 382 -4.17 -27.14 -8.56
C LYS A 382 -4.76 -28.45 -8.02
N LYS A 383 -5.87 -28.40 -7.28
CA LYS A 383 -6.58 -29.61 -6.79
C LYS A 383 -7.16 -30.44 -7.93
N ALA A 384 -7.73 -29.81 -8.96
CA ALA A 384 -8.26 -30.50 -10.14
C ALA A 384 -7.15 -31.13 -10.99
N GLU A 385 -6.04 -30.43 -11.22
CA GLU A 385 -4.84 -30.91 -11.93
C GLU A 385 -4.17 -32.03 -11.15
N ALA A 386 -4.00 -31.91 -9.83
CA ALA A 386 -3.47 -32.97 -8.98
C ALA A 386 -4.38 -34.22 -9.00
N LYS A 387 -5.71 -34.03 -8.97
CA LYS A 387 -6.68 -35.14 -9.08
C LYS A 387 -6.66 -35.78 -10.48
N ALA A 388 -6.50 -34.99 -11.53
CA ALA A 388 -6.39 -35.46 -12.91
C ALA A 388 -5.07 -36.23 -13.13
N ALA A 389 -3.94 -35.71 -12.65
CA ALA A 389 -2.64 -36.36 -12.67
C ALA A 389 -2.64 -37.68 -11.88
N ALA A 390 -3.24 -37.70 -10.68
CA ALA A 390 -3.41 -38.91 -9.89
C ALA A 390 -4.27 -39.96 -10.60
N ARG A 391 -5.33 -39.54 -11.33
CA ARG A 391 -6.16 -40.45 -12.13
C ARG A 391 -5.42 -40.99 -13.35
N ALA A 392 -4.58 -40.18 -14.00
CA ALA A 392 -3.74 -40.61 -15.12
C ALA A 392 -2.66 -41.63 -14.68
N MET A 393 -2.00 -41.39 -13.54
CA MET A 393 -1.03 -42.34 -12.97
C MET A 393 -1.65 -43.67 -12.54
N LYS A 394 -2.90 -43.66 -12.04
CA LYS A 394 -3.62 -44.91 -11.73
C LYS A 394 -3.99 -45.70 -13.00
N LYS A 395 -4.38 -45.02 -14.08
CA LYS A 395 -4.66 -45.65 -15.38
C LYS A 395 -3.42 -46.27 -16.01
N SER A 396 -2.26 -45.60 -15.95
CA SER A 396 -1.01 -46.15 -16.49
C SER A 396 -0.54 -47.39 -15.71
N LYS A 397 -0.61 -47.39 -14.37
CA LYS A 397 -0.29 -48.57 -13.54
C LYS A 397 -1.21 -49.76 -13.80
N ALA A 398 -2.50 -49.53 -14.07
CA ALA A 398 -3.45 -50.58 -14.43
C ALA A 398 -3.18 -51.16 -15.83
N ALA A 399 -2.79 -50.33 -16.79
CA ALA A 399 -2.41 -50.79 -18.14
C ALA A 399 -1.14 -51.67 -18.08
N THR A 400 -0.12 -51.29 -17.30
CA THR A 400 1.14 -52.05 -17.18
C THR A 400 0.93 -53.40 -16.47
N SER A 401 0.06 -53.48 -15.47
CA SER A 401 -0.23 -54.73 -14.75
C SER A 401 -1.02 -55.73 -15.60
N SER A 402 -1.94 -55.25 -16.46
CA SER A 402 -2.69 -56.09 -17.40
C SER A 402 -1.79 -56.71 -18.48
N LYS A 403 -0.80 -55.96 -18.97
CA LYS A 403 0.19 -56.42 -19.97
C LYS A 403 1.17 -57.45 -19.39
N ALA A 404 1.56 -57.29 -18.11
CA ALA A 404 2.38 -58.28 -17.40
C ALA A 404 1.64 -59.60 -17.14
N LYS A 405 0.32 -59.57 -16.86
CA LYS A 405 -0.51 -60.77 -16.69
C LYS A 405 -0.73 -61.54 -18.00
N SER A 406 -0.87 -60.83 -19.12
CA SER A 406 -0.97 -61.42 -20.47
C SER A 406 0.34 -62.13 -20.88
N SER A 407 1.50 -61.50 -20.64
CA SER A 407 2.82 -62.08 -20.94
C SER A 407 3.13 -63.35 -20.12
N LYS A 408 2.70 -63.41 -18.86
CA LYS A 408 2.93 -64.58 -17.99
C LYS A 408 2.03 -65.78 -18.32
N LYS A 409 0.88 -65.57 -18.97
CA LYS A 409 -0.01 -66.64 -19.46
C LYS A 409 0.51 -67.29 -20.74
N GLY A 410 1.20 -66.53 -21.61
CA GLY A 410 1.81 -67.07 -22.84
C GLY A 410 3.06 -67.94 -22.61
N LYS A 411 3.75 -67.78 -21.47
CA LYS A 411 4.95 -68.58 -21.11
C LYS A 411 4.66 -69.93 -20.43
N LYS A 412 3.39 -70.24 -20.14
CA LYS A 412 2.97 -71.54 -19.56
C LYS A 412 2.30 -72.49 -20.59
N ALA A 413 2.27 -72.10 -21.86
CA ALA A 413 1.64 -72.87 -22.95
C ALA A 413 2.65 -73.29 -24.04
N LYS A 414 3.90 -73.58 -23.64
CA LYS A 414 4.90 -74.22 -24.49
C LYS A 414 5.55 -75.37 -23.74
#